data_AF-A0AAC8Q573-F1
#
_entry.id   AF-A0AAC8Q573-F1
#
_cell.length_a   1.000
_cell.length_b   1.000
_cell.length_c   1.000
_cell.angle_alpha   90.00
_cell.angle_beta   90.00
_cell.angle_gamma   90.00
#
_symmetry.space_group_name_H-M   'P 1'
#
loop_
_entity.id
_entity.type
_entity.pdbx_description
1 polymer ?
#
loop_
_entity_poly.entity_id
_entity_poly.type
_entity_poly.pdbx_seq_one_letter_code
_entity_poly.pdbx_strand_id
1 'polypeptide(L)'
;MEIPPAPPPPDYSAYPRDAEGRPIVLSGSRMYLVPRPPDALTALGACSNMITRCFDPQHRSFDACVISTPRCSTARPWEESECCAEACITAYEARRTAGAGPITAFSQTFFATPNCMPGVDALLGGL
;
A
#
# COMPACT_ATOMS: atom_id res chain seq x y z
N MET A 1 6.89 -17.61 -36.19
CA MET A 1 6.90 -16.16 -35.97
C MET A 1 7.81 -15.93 -34.77
N GLU A 2 9.07 -15.57 -35.00
CA GLU A 2 10.02 -15.27 -33.92
C GLU A 2 9.72 -13.87 -33.37
N ILE A 3 9.58 -13.77 -32.05
CA ILE A 3 9.42 -12.49 -31.36
C ILE A 3 10.82 -11.91 -31.18
N PRO A 4 11.13 -10.70 -31.68
CA PRO A 4 12.44 -10.11 -31.50
C PRO A 4 12.75 -9.95 -30.00
N PRO A 5 14.03 -10.16 -29.59
CA PRO A 5 14.42 -10.01 -28.20
C PRO A 5 14.13 -8.58 -27.73
N ALA A 6 13.63 -8.46 -26.51
CA ALA A 6 13.37 -7.16 -25.91
C ALA A 6 14.68 -6.35 -25.84
N PRO A 7 14.64 -5.02 -26.10
CA PRO A 7 15.80 -4.18 -25.97
C PRO A 7 16.31 -4.20 -24.51
N PRO A 8 17.63 -4.01 -24.30
CA PRO A 8 18.18 -3.94 -22.97
C PRO A 8 17.53 -2.79 -22.17
N PRO A 9 17.42 -2.94 -20.84
CA PRO A 9 16.96 -1.86 -19.99
C PRO A 9 17.80 -0.59 -20.24
N PRO A 10 17.20 0.60 -20.28
CA PRO A 10 17.97 1.83 -20.47
C PRO A 10 18.89 2.05 -19.26
N ASP A 11 20.11 2.51 -19.53
CA ASP A 11 21.05 2.89 -18.47
C ASP A 11 20.77 4.31 -17.98
N TYR A 12 20.40 4.42 -16.71
CA TYR A 12 20.13 5.69 -16.04
C TYR A 12 21.24 6.09 -15.04
N SER A 13 22.38 5.39 -15.04
CA SER A 13 23.48 5.60 -14.09
C SER A 13 24.00 7.04 -14.07
N ALA A 14 23.94 7.73 -15.21
CA ALA A 14 24.41 9.11 -15.41
C ALA A 14 23.37 10.20 -15.12
N TYR A 15 22.14 9.85 -14.75
CA TYR A 15 21.07 10.84 -14.56
C TYR A 15 21.13 11.50 -13.16
N PRO A 16 20.72 12.77 -13.04
CA PRO A 16 20.52 13.42 -11.74
C PRO A 16 19.60 12.59 -10.85
N ARG A 17 19.87 12.55 -9.55
CA ARG A 17 19.07 11.80 -8.58
C ARG A 17 18.26 12.73 -7.69
N ASP A 18 17.09 12.30 -7.26
CA ASP A 18 16.33 13.00 -6.21
C ASP A 18 16.94 12.77 -4.81
N ALA A 19 16.30 13.34 -3.79
CA ALA A 19 16.77 13.24 -2.40
C ALA A 19 16.79 11.78 -1.88
N GLU A 20 16.04 10.87 -2.51
CA GLU A 20 16.00 9.45 -2.20
C GLU A 20 16.89 8.61 -3.13
N GLY A 21 17.73 9.24 -3.96
CA GLY A 21 18.70 8.58 -4.83
C GLY A 21 18.12 8.01 -6.12
N ARG A 22 16.91 8.38 -6.54
CA ARG A 22 16.24 7.84 -7.73
C ARG A 22 16.57 8.69 -8.97
N PRO A 23 16.84 8.08 -10.13
CA PRO A 23 17.15 8.83 -11.35
C PRO A 23 15.95 9.66 -11.83
N ILE A 24 16.17 10.96 -12.07
CA ILE A 24 15.21 11.91 -12.62
C ILE A 24 15.37 11.92 -14.14
N VAL A 25 14.43 11.31 -14.86
CA VAL A 25 14.46 11.25 -16.33
C VAL A 25 13.67 12.43 -16.91
N LEU A 26 14.39 13.41 -17.47
CA LEU A 26 13.84 14.47 -18.32
C LEU A 26 14.12 14.13 -19.79
N SER A 27 13.08 13.87 -20.58
CA SER A 27 13.20 13.73 -22.04
C SER A 27 12.37 14.81 -22.72
N GLY A 28 13.04 15.88 -23.16
CA GLY A 28 12.37 17.06 -23.71
C GLY A 28 11.43 17.71 -22.68
N SER A 29 10.16 17.90 -23.03
CA SER A 29 9.09 18.41 -22.15
C SER A 29 8.36 17.32 -21.35
N ARG A 30 8.83 16.07 -21.38
CA ARG A 30 8.14 14.92 -20.80
C ARG A 30 8.78 14.51 -19.48
N MET A 31 7.95 14.42 -18.45
CA MET A 31 8.30 13.92 -17.13
C MET A 31 7.94 12.44 -17.06
N TYR A 32 8.90 11.60 -16.68
CA TYR A 32 8.66 10.18 -16.43
C TYR A 32 8.81 9.90 -14.94
N LEU A 33 7.71 9.47 -14.30
CA LEU A 33 7.74 8.95 -12.94
C LEU A 33 8.26 7.51 -13.00
N VAL A 34 9.40 7.25 -12.35
CA VAL A 34 9.91 5.89 -12.17
C VAL A 34 9.11 5.25 -11.03
N PRO A 35 8.27 4.24 -11.29
CA PRO A 35 7.51 3.60 -10.22
C PRO A 35 8.47 2.88 -9.28
N ARG A 36 8.27 3.05 -7.96
CA ARG A 36 8.97 2.20 -6.98
C ARG A 36 8.41 0.79 -7.07
N PRO A 37 9.25 -0.25 -6.86
CA PRO A 37 8.75 -1.59 -6.60
C PRO A 37 7.73 -1.56 -5.45
N PRO A 38 6.68 -2.39 -5.49
CA PRO A 38 5.77 -2.53 -4.37
C PRO A 38 6.53 -2.82 -3.07
N ASP A 39 6.12 -2.15 -2.01
CA ASP A 39 6.62 -2.29 -0.66
C ASP A 39 5.47 -2.31 0.36
N ALA A 40 5.80 -2.43 1.64
CA ALA A 40 4.82 -2.49 2.72
C ALA A 40 3.84 -1.29 2.76
N LEU A 41 4.28 -0.08 2.38
CA LEU A 41 3.41 1.10 2.33
C LEU A 41 2.45 1.01 1.15
N THR A 42 2.91 0.54 0.00
CA THR A 42 2.00 0.31 -1.15
C THR A 42 0.97 -0.77 -0.86
N ALA A 43 1.33 -1.84 -0.14
CA ALA A 43 0.38 -2.88 0.28
C ALA A 43 -0.65 -2.35 1.30
N LEU A 44 -0.22 -1.54 2.28
CA LEU A 44 -1.12 -0.82 3.19
C LEU A 44 -2.10 0.08 2.42
N GLY A 45 -1.58 0.82 1.43
CA GLY A 45 -2.37 1.65 0.52
C GLY A 45 -3.41 0.82 -0.25
N ALA A 46 -3.02 -0.32 -0.80
CA ALA A 46 -3.94 -1.21 -1.51
C ALA A 46 -5.04 -1.75 -0.59
N CYS A 47 -4.69 -2.23 0.61
CA CYS A 47 -5.64 -2.69 1.61
C CYS A 47 -6.66 -1.60 1.99
N SER A 48 -6.18 -0.42 2.38
CA SER A 48 -7.05 0.70 2.76
C SER A 48 -7.94 1.16 1.60
N ASN A 49 -7.44 1.13 0.36
CA ASN A 49 -8.20 1.46 -0.84
C ASN A 49 -9.29 0.43 -1.16
N MET A 50 -9.07 -0.87 -0.93
CA MET A 50 -10.14 -1.87 -1.04
C MET A 50 -11.29 -1.57 -0.07
N ILE A 51 -10.96 -1.22 1.18
CA ILE A 51 -11.96 -0.92 2.22
C ILE A 51 -12.75 0.33 1.86
N THR A 52 -12.10 1.40 1.43
CA THR A 52 -12.78 2.65 1.07
C THR A 52 -13.61 2.52 -0.21
N ARG A 53 -13.14 1.76 -1.21
CA ARG A 53 -13.93 1.46 -2.43
C ARG A 53 -15.15 0.60 -2.14
N CYS A 54 -15.08 -0.24 -1.11
CA CYS A 54 -16.19 -1.05 -0.65
C CYS A 54 -17.26 -0.24 0.10
N PHE A 55 -16.87 0.84 0.79
CA PHE A 55 -17.74 1.58 1.67
C PHE A 55 -18.83 2.34 0.91
N ASP A 56 -20.07 2.13 1.33
CA ASP A 56 -21.23 2.89 0.88
C ASP A 56 -22.06 3.23 2.12
N PRO A 57 -22.17 4.51 2.52
CA PRO A 57 -22.88 4.87 3.75
C PRO A 57 -24.37 4.47 3.77
N GLN A 58 -24.98 4.21 2.61
CA GLN A 58 -26.38 3.79 2.51
C GLN A 58 -26.53 2.26 2.50
N HIS A 59 -25.52 1.52 2.04
CA HIS A 59 -25.64 0.08 1.77
C HIS A 59 -24.60 -0.81 2.46
N ARG A 60 -23.44 -0.27 2.84
CA ARG A 60 -22.31 -1.05 3.35
C ARG A 60 -21.38 -0.27 4.28
N SER A 61 -21.36 -0.66 5.55
CA SER A 61 -20.52 -0.04 6.58
C SER A 61 -19.03 -0.39 6.42
N PHE A 62 -18.16 0.42 7.03
CA PHE A 62 -16.73 0.11 7.15
C PHE A 62 -16.49 -1.25 7.81
N ASP A 63 -17.25 -1.60 8.85
CA ASP A 63 -17.13 -2.89 9.55
C ASP A 63 -17.33 -4.06 8.57
N ALA A 64 -18.38 -3.99 7.75
CA ALA A 64 -18.65 -5.01 6.72
C ALA A 64 -17.57 -5.04 5.64
N CYS A 65 -16.99 -3.89 5.30
CA CYS A 65 -15.92 -3.80 4.32
C CYS A 65 -14.61 -4.41 4.81
N VAL A 66 -14.18 -4.06 6.02
CA VAL A 66 -12.95 -4.60 6.63
C VAL A 66 -13.02 -6.12 6.72
N ILE A 67 -14.12 -6.67 7.24
CA ILE A 67 -14.31 -8.13 7.38
C ILE A 67 -14.28 -8.85 6.03
N SER A 68 -14.76 -8.20 4.97
CA SER A 68 -14.82 -8.80 3.63
C SER A 68 -13.52 -8.74 2.84
N THR A 69 -12.50 -8.06 3.34
CA THR A 69 -11.23 -7.97 2.61
C THR A 69 -10.50 -9.32 2.59
N PRO A 70 -9.86 -9.68 1.47
CA PRO A 70 -8.99 -10.85 1.40
C PRO A 70 -7.86 -10.74 2.43
N ARG A 71 -7.54 -11.84 3.11
CA ARG A 71 -6.41 -11.89 4.05
C ARG A 71 -5.12 -12.21 3.31
N CYS A 72 -4.05 -11.49 3.63
CA CYS A 72 -2.72 -11.83 3.13
C CYS A 72 -2.25 -13.17 3.72
N SER A 73 -1.57 -13.97 2.91
CA SER A 73 -1.10 -15.31 3.32
C SER A 73 0.37 -15.30 3.77
N THR A 74 1.11 -14.23 3.49
CA THR A 74 2.55 -14.14 3.77
C THR A 74 2.91 -12.93 4.63
N ALA A 75 4.15 -12.92 5.11
CA ALA A 75 4.74 -11.77 5.78
C ALA A 75 5.20 -10.65 4.81
N ARG A 76 5.02 -10.83 3.49
CA ARG A 76 5.35 -9.85 2.46
C ARG A 76 4.12 -9.53 1.59
N PRO A 77 3.11 -8.84 2.13
CA PRO A 77 1.86 -8.51 1.42
C PRO A 77 2.05 -7.82 0.06
N TRP A 78 3.15 -7.09 -0.13
CA TRP A 78 3.47 -6.41 -1.40
C TRP A 78 3.90 -7.36 -2.53
N GLU A 79 4.11 -8.64 -2.24
CA GLU A 79 4.39 -9.69 -3.24
C GLU A 79 3.14 -10.51 -3.58
N GLU A 80 1.99 -10.18 -2.98
CA GLU A 80 0.71 -10.85 -3.19
C GLU A 80 -0.26 -9.99 -4.03
N SER A 81 -1.38 -10.58 -4.46
CA SER A 81 -2.53 -9.80 -4.93
C SER A 81 -3.11 -8.95 -3.80
N GLU A 82 -3.86 -7.89 -4.12
CA GLU A 82 -4.46 -6.99 -3.13
C GLU A 82 -5.11 -7.76 -1.96
N CYS A 83 -4.59 -7.55 -0.77
CA CYS A 83 -5.00 -8.23 0.47
C CYS A 83 -4.79 -7.29 1.65
N CYS A 84 -5.33 -7.66 2.80
CA CYS A 84 -5.11 -6.99 4.08
C CYS A 84 -4.43 -7.95 5.06
N ALA A 85 -3.38 -7.48 5.75
CA ALA A 85 -2.73 -8.25 6.78
C ALA A 85 -3.69 -8.51 7.95
N GLU A 86 -3.63 -9.73 8.52
CA GLU A 86 -4.48 -10.14 9.65
C GLU A 86 -4.40 -9.14 10.81
N ALA A 87 -3.18 -8.71 11.14
CA ALA A 87 -2.92 -7.76 12.22
C ALA A 87 -3.64 -6.43 12.02
N CYS A 88 -3.83 -5.95 10.77
CA CYS A 88 -4.59 -4.73 10.52
C CYS A 88 -6.08 -4.89 10.83
N ILE A 89 -6.62 -6.07 10.54
CA ILE A 89 -8.04 -6.32 10.78
C ILE A 89 -8.28 -6.53 12.28
N THR A 90 -7.43 -7.29 12.95
CA THR A 90 -7.45 -7.41 14.42
C THR A 90 -7.31 -6.04 15.11
N ALA A 91 -6.41 -5.17 14.62
CA ALA A 91 -6.21 -3.84 15.19
C ALA A 91 -7.42 -2.91 14.97
N TYR A 92 -8.11 -3.02 13.83
CA TYR A 92 -9.38 -2.32 13.60
C TYR A 92 -10.46 -2.83 14.56
N GLU A 93 -10.66 -4.14 14.65
CA GLU A 93 -11.64 -4.77 15.53
C GLU A 93 -11.42 -4.43 17.01
N ALA A 94 -10.16 -4.40 17.46
CA ALA A 94 -9.81 -3.98 18.81
C ALA A 94 -10.26 -2.54 19.10
N ARG A 95 -10.04 -1.61 18.16
CA ARG A 95 -10.50 -0.22 18.29
C ARG A 95 -12.02 -0.12 18.31
N ARG A 96 -12.71 -0.89 17.47
CA ARG A 96 -14.18 -0.96 17.46
C ARG A 96 -14.73 -1.49 18.78
N THR A 97 -14.11 -2.53 19.33
CA THR A 97 -14.47 -3.13 20.62
C THR A 97 -14.21 -2.16 21.78
N ALA A 98 -13.17 -1.33 21.67
CA ALA A 98 -12.88 -0.24 22.61
C ALA A 98 -13.83 0.98 22.50
N GLY A 99 -14.83 0.93 21.60
CA GLY A 99 -15.85 1.97 21.45
C GLY A 99 -15.53 3.06 20.43
N ALA A 100 -14.41 2.98 19.70
CA ALA A 100 -14.11 3.94 18.64
C ALA A 100 -15.11 3.78 17.47
N GLY A 101 -15.65 4.88 16.96
CA GLY A 101 -16.50 4.86 15.76
C GLY A 101 -15.77 4.32 14.53
N PRO A 102 -16.49 3.79 13.51
CA PRO A 102 -15.89 3.07 12.38
C PRO A 102 -14.87 3.88 11.59
N ILE A 103 -15.18 5.14 11.26
CA ILE A 103 -14.25 6.03 10.53
C ILE A 103 -13.01 6.34 11.37
N THR A 104 -13.18 6.58 12.67
CA THR A 104 -12.07 6.82 13.60
C THR A 104 -11.18 5.58 13.73
N ALA A 105 -11.77 4.40 13.90
CA ALA A 105 -11.04 3.14 13.99
C ALA A 105 -10.26 2.86 12.70
N PHE A 106 -10.87 3.10 11.54
CA PHE A 106 -10.22 2.98 10.24
C PHE A 106 -9.04 3.95 10.11
N SER A 107 -9.28 5.24 10.34
CA SER A 107 -8.25 6.28 10.24
C SER A 107 -7.06 6.00 11.16
N GLN A 108 -7.32 5.61 12.41
CA GLN A 108 -6.26 5.29 13.35
C GLN A 108 -5.48 4.03 12.97
N THR A 109 -6.16 2.99 12.47
CA THR A 109 -5.51 1.72 12.12
C THR A 109 -4.64 1.83 10.88
N PHE A 110 -5.14 2.49 9.84
CA PHE A 110 -4.50 2.45 8.52
C PHE A 110 -3.65 3.68 8.19
N PHE A 111 -3.77 4.78 8.95
CA PHE A 111 -3.04 6.03 8.67
C PHE A 111 -2.30 6.60 9.87
N ALA A 112 -2.92 6.68 11.05
CA ALA A 112 -2.26 7.28 12.21
C ALA A 112 -1.21 6.36 12.84
N THR A 113 -1.51 5.06 12.92
CA THR A 113 -0.63 4.02 13.46
C THR A 113 -0.62 2.80 12.52
N PRO A 114 -0.03 2.93 11.32
CA PRO A 114 -0.12 1.91 10.27
C PRO A 114 0.81 0.70 10.47
N ASN A 115 1.34 0.52 11.67
CA ASN A 115 2.28 -0.55 12.04
C ASN A 115 1.67 -1.96 11.96
N CYS A 116 0.36 -2.05 11.76
CA CYS A 116 -0.33 -3.31 11.56
C CYS A 116 0.06 -4.04 10.26
N MET A 117 0.55 -3.29 9.25
CA MET A 117 1.00 -3.89 8.00
C MET A 117 2.48 -4.28 8.14
N PRO A 118 2.84 -5.57 7.94
CA PRO A 118 4.22 -6.02 8.03
C PRO A 118 5.18 -5.18 7.19
N GLY A 119 6.29 -4.73 7.79
CA GLY A 119 7.33 -3.94 7.12
C GLY A 119 7.12 -2.43 7.11
N VAL A 120 5.96 -1.91 7.53
CA VAL A 120 5.71 -0.46 7.54
C VAL A 120 6.61 0.28 8.54
N ASP A 121 6.81 -0.25 9.75
CA ASP A 121 7.64 0.43 10.78
C ASP A 121 9.08 0.67 10.32
N ALA A 122 9.65 -0.29 9.58
CA ALA A 122 10.99 -0.17 9.03
C ALA A 122 11.10 0.97 8.00
N LEU A 123 10.01 1.26 7.27
CA LEU A 123 9.96 2.33 6.28
C LEU A 123 9.66 3.70 6.90
N LEU A 124 8.96 3.74 8.04
CA LEU A 124 8.64 4.98 8.77
C LEU A 124 9.72 5.41 9.78
N GLY A 125 10.84 4.67 9.85
CA GLY A 125 11.99 5.03 10.66
C GLY A 125 12.00 4.47 12.08
N GLY A 126 11.13 3.50 12.40
CA GLY A 126 11.02 2.88 13.72
C GLY A 126 10.59 3.86 14.80
N LEU A 127 9.29 3.90 15.12
CA LEU A 127 8.77 4.64 16.27
C LEU A 127 9.19 4.00 17.60
#